data_AF-A0A933QSN7-F1
#
_entry.id   AF-A0A933QSN7-F1
#
_cell.length_a   1.000
_cell.length_b   1.000
_cell.length_c   1.000
_cell.angle_alpha   90.00
_cell.angle_beta   90.00
_cell.angle_gamma   90.00
#
_symmetry.space_group_name_H-M   'P 1'
#
loop_
_entity.id
_entity.type
_entity.pdbx_description
1 polymer ?
#
loop_
_entity_poly.entity_id
_entity_poly.type
_entity_poly.pdbx_seq_one_letter_code
_entity_poly.pdbx_strand_id
1 'polypeptide(L)'
;MPDANTFNVAAYTTEFRWTGQGSIPVHRRLSDFINDENSSALVLNHAIPTMWDDHALSELPTTECIALPKRNLLFIVNKSELPLPPDSKLERIPKDRFPVILYIPPFSLTGNVSLPRNADWIHLASSSNQSFFPITSVSVWHIKLRTKLETNANLVLVNWKWLIAMEPKR
;
A
#
# COMPACT_ATOMS: atom_id res chain seq x y z
N MET A 1 0.44 -21.73 19.85
CA MET A 1 1.07 -20.51 19.30
C MET A 1 -0.02 -19.72 18.60
N PRO A 2 -0.09 -18.38 18.69
CA PRO A 2 -1.06 -17.63 17.89
C PRO A 2 -0.74 -17.85 16.42
N ASP A 3 -1.74 -18.23 15.63
CA ASP A 3 -1.58 -18.45 14.19
C ASP A 3 -1.18 -17.13 13.53
N ALA A 4 -0.07 -17.14 12.78
CA ALA A 4 0.39 -15.95 12.08
C ALA A 4 -0.66 -15.55 11.04
N ASN A 5 -1.11 -14.30 11.06
CA ASN A 5 -2.04 -13.82 10.03
C ASN A 5 -1.28 -13.75 8.71
N THR A 6 -1.78 -14.46 7.70
CA THR A 6 -1.22 -14.44 6.36
C THR A 6 -1.99 -13.49 5.46
N PHE A 7 -1.27 -12.80 4.57
CA PHE A 7 -1.85 -11.82 3.65
C PHE A 7 -1.29 -12.03 2.25
N ASN A 8 -2.15 -11.97 1.24
CA ASN A 8 -1.71 -11.84 -0.14
C ASN A 8 -1.54 -10.35 -0.42
N VAL A 9 -0.37 -9.97 -0.93
CA VAL A 9 -0.06 -8.57 -1.19
C VAL A 9 0.62 -8.40 -2.55
N ALA A 10 0.48 -7.21 -3.10
CA ALA A 10 1.35 -6.73 -4.17
C ALA A 10 2.15 -5.53 -3.65
N ALA A 11 3.46 -5.68 -3.51
CA ALA A 11 4.37 -4.64 -3.04
C ALA A 11 5.09 -4.00 -4.23
N TYR A 12 5.09 -2.68 -4.31
CA TYR A 12 5.62 -1.92 -5.45
C TYR A 12 6.89 -1.19 -5.05
N THR A 13 7.96 -1.37 -5.83
CA THR A 13 9.20 -0.58 -5.79
C THR A 13 9.31 0.28 -7.04
N THR A 14 10.43 0.96 -7.26
CA THR A 14 10.67 1.75 -8.47
C THR A 14 10.73 0.91 -9.74
N GLU A 15 11.18 -0.34 -9.66
CA GLU A 15 11.50 -1.20 -10.82
C GLU A 15 10.71 -2.52 -10.84
N PHE A 16 10.13 -2.91 -9.71
CA PHE A 16 9.49 -4.22 -9.56
C PHE A 16 8.16 -4.15 -8.81
N ARG A 17 7.22 -5.01 -9.23
CA ARG A 17 6.06 -5.42 -8.44
C ARG A 17 6.34 -6.81 -7.93
N TRP A 18 6.17 -6.99 -6.64
CA TRP A 18 6.32 -8.27 -5.97
C TRP A 18 4.95 -8.73 -5.51
N THR A 19 4.43 -9.81 -6.07
CA THR A 19 3.20 -10.45 -5.58
C THR A 19 3.55 -11.70 -4.81
N GLY A 20 2.98 -11.90 -3.63
CA GLY A 20 3.24 -13.08 -2.82
C GLY A 20 2.48 -13.07 -1.50
N GLN A 21 2.77 -14.07 -0.66
CA GLN A 21 2.14 -14.23 0.64
C GLN A 21 3.06 -13.68 1.74
N GLY A 22 2.61 -12.65 2.45
CA GLY A 22 3.25 -12.16 3.67
C GLY A 22 2.70 -12.84 4.93
N SER A 23 3.53 -12.94 5.96
CA SER A 23 3.14 -13.39 7.30
C SER A 23 3.43 -12.29 8.31
N ILE A 24 2.46 -11.96 9.16
CA ILE A 24 2.65 -11.02 10.28
C ILE A 24 2.41 -11.75 11.61
N PRO A 25 3.48 -12.18 12.31
CA PRO A 25 3.33 -13.04 13.48
C PRO A 25 2.76 -12.32 14.71
N VAL A 26 3.00 -11.01 14.85
CA VAL A 26 2.63 -10.22 16.05
C VAL A 26 1.45 -9.28 15.79
N HIS A 27 1.27 -8.86 14.54
CA HIS A 27 0.35 -7.78 14.19
C HIS A 27 -0.99 -8.31 13.67
N ARG A 28 -2.08 -7.58 13.97
CA ARG A 28 -3.43 -7.91 13.47
C ARG A 28 -3.70 -7.34 12.07
N ARG A 29 -3.05 -6.23 11.72
CA ARG A 29 -3.26 -5.52 10.45
C ARG A 29 -1.92 -5.30 9.74
N LEU A 30 -1.95 -5.38 8.42
CA LEU A 30 -0.79 -5.08 7.58
C LEU A 30 -0.27 -3.64 7.78
N SER A 31 -1.17 -2.68 8.04
CA SER A 31 -0.83 -1.29 8.34
C SER A 31 0.06 -1.15 9.58
N ASP A 32 -0.22 -1.96 10.60
CA ASP A 32 0.48 -1.89 11.88
C ASP A 32 1.87 -2.50 11.72
N PHE A 33 1.94 -3.66 11.04
CA PHE A 33 3.21 -4.30 10.71
C PHE A 33 4.10 -3.41 9.85
N ILE A 34 3.56 -2.80 8.78
CA ILE A 34 4.41 -2.03 7.87
C ILE A 34 4.94 -0.75 8.53
N ASN A 35 4.18 -0.15 9.44
CA ASN A 35 4.60 1.03 10.20
C ASN A 35 5.43 0.71 11.46
N ASP A 36 5.57 -0.56 11.84
CA ASP A 36 6.41 -0.97 12.96
C ASP A 36 7.90 -0.75 12.65
N GLU A 37 8.55 0.13 13.42
CA GLU A 37 9.97 0.47 13.26
C GLU A 37 10.91 -0.68 13.63
N ASN A 38 10.45 -1.64 14.43
CA ASN A 38 11.26 -2.80 14.81
C ASN A 38 11.41 -3.82 13.68
N SER A 39 10.56 -3.74 12.65
CA SER A 39 10.67 -4.55 11.44
C SER A 39 11.17 -3.68 10.30
N SER A 40 12.30 -4.05 9.70
CA SER A 40 12.91 -3.29 8.60
C SER A 40 12.48 -3.77 7.21
N ALA A 41 11.87 -4.96 7.12
CA ALA A 41 11.53 -5.59 5.85
C ALA A 41 10.16 -6.30 5.89
N LEU A 42 9.50 -6.31 4.74
CA LEU A 42 8.35 -7.17 4.46
C LEU A 42 8.87 -8.47 3.83
N VAL A 43 8.61 -9.60 4.47
CA VAL A 43 8.97 -10.92 3.93
C VAL A 43 7.78 -11.49 3.17
N LEU A 44 8.02 -11.94 1.94
CA LEU A 44 7.04 -12.60 1.09
C LEU A 44 7.51 -14.01 0.75
N ASN A 45 6.62 -14.98 0.88
CA ASN A 45 6.79 -16.36 0.42
C ASN A 45 6.12 -16.55 -0.94
N HIS A 46 6.68 -17.45 -1.75
CA HIS A 46 6.24 -17.74 -3.12
C HIS A 46 6.07 -16.45 -3.94
N ALA A 47 7.06 -15.56 -3.84
CA ALA A 47 6.99 -14.23 -4.41
C ALA A 47 7.32 -14.27 -5.90
N ILE A 48 6.46 -13.65 -6.71
CA ILE A 48 6.61 -13.50 -8.15
C ILE A 48 7.04 -12.05 -8.41
N PRO A 49 8.28 -11.81 -8.86
CA PRO A 49 8.70 -10.49 -9.33
C PRO A 49 8.12 -10.22 -10.71
N THR A 50 7.56 -9.04 -10.91
CA THR A 50 7.27 -8.49 -12.24
C THR A 50 8.11 -7.23 -12.41
N MET A 51 9.03 -7.26 -13.37
CA MET A 51 9.82 -6.09 -13.74
C MET A 51 9.05 -5.28 -14.79
N TRP A 52 9.13 -3.96 -14.72
CA TRP A 52 8.73 -3.09 -15.83
C TRP A 52 10.00 -2.57 -16.51
N ASP A 53 10.11 -2.85 -17.80
CA ASP A 53 11.08 -2.20 -18.67
C ASP A 53 10.43 -0.98 -19.36
N ASP A 54 11.13 -0.33 -20.29
CA ASP A 54 10.61 0.86 -20.97
C ASP A 54 9.38 0.58 -21.85
N HIS A 55 9.02 -0.69 -22.10
CA HIS A 55 8.02 -1.08 -23.08
C HIS A 55 7.01 -2.14 -22.61
N ALA A 56 7.29 -2.92 -21.56
CA ALA A 56 6.51 -4.09 -21.17
C ALA A 56 6.63 -4.44 -19.67
N LEU A 57 5.71 -5.31 -19.24
CA LEU A 57 5.75 -6.00 -17.96
C LEU A 57 6.30 -7.41 -18.20
N SER A 58 7.41 -7.72 -17.55
CA SER A 58 8.09 -9.01 -17.66
C SER A 58 8.03 -9.73 -16.30
N GLU A 59 7.28 -10.83 -16.25
CA GLU A 59 7.26 -11.70 -15.09
C GLU A 59 8.56 -12.51 -15.01
N LEU A 60 9.17 -12.52 -13.84
CA LEU A 60 10.39 -13.26 -13.54
C LEU A 60 10.05 -14.55 -12.78
N PRO A 61 10.99 -15.51 -12.72
CA PRO A 61 10.76 -16.76 -12.00
C PRO A 61 10.34 -16.54 -10.54
N THR A 62 9.41 -17.38 -10.07
CA THR A 62 8.97 -17.40 -8.67
C THR A 62 10.14 -17.65 -7.73
N THR A 63 10.14 -16.93 -6.62
CA THR A 63 11.12 -17.06 -5.54
C THR A 63 10.44 -17.64 -4.31
N GLU A 64 11.07 -18.61 -3.65
CA GLU A 64 10.49 -19.25 -2.46
C GLU A 64 10.28 -18.25 -1.31
N CYS A 65 11.25 -17.36 -1.09
CA CYS A 65 11.20 -16.36 -0.06
C CYS A 65 12.03 -15.13 -0.45
N ILE A 66 11.50 -13.94 -0.20
CA ILE A 66 12.21 -12.68 -0.37
C ILE A 66 11.91 -11.70 0.75
N ALA A 67 12.94 -10.96 1.18
CA ALA A 67 12.81 -9.85 2.10
C ALA A 67 12.88 -8.51 1.33
N LEU A 68 11.81 -7.72 1.39
CA LEU A 68 11.71 -6.42 0.77
C LEU A 68 11.94 -5.32 1.82
N PRO A 69 13.03 -4.54 1.75
CA PRO A 69 13.26 -3.45 2.68
C PRO A 69 12.12 -2.43 2.60
N LYS A 70 11.48 -2.11 3.74
CA LYS A 70 10.33 -1.19 3.79
C LYS A 70 10.64 0.19 3.21
N ARG A 71 11.89 0.66 3.39
CA ARG A 71 12.37 1.93 2.84
C ARG A 71 12.29 2.01 1.31
N ASN A 72 12.36 0.88 0.62
CA ASN A 72 12.31 0.80 -0.85
C ASN A 72 10.89 0.57 -1.37
N LEU A 73 9.92 0.34 -0.49
CA LEU A 73 8.52 0.16 -0.88
C LEU A 73 7.86 1.52 -1.09
N LEU A 74 7.30 1.71 -2.28
CA LEU A 74 6.54 2.90 -2.65
C LEU A 74 5.11 2.80 -2.10
N PHE A 75 4.48 1.65 -2.33
CA PHE A 75 3.17 1.32 -1.78
C PHE A 75 2.93 -0.19 -1.80
N ILE A 76 1.92 -0.61 -1.03
CA ILE A 76 1.53 -2.01 -0.89
C ILE A 76 0.03 -2.12 -1.09
N VAL A 77 -0.39 -3.00 -1.99
CA VAL A 77 -1.78 -3.34 -2.22
C VAL A 77 -2.10 -4.58 -1.40
N ASN A 78 -3.08 -4.48 -0.51
CA ASN A 78 -3.61 -5.67 0.17
C ASN A 78 -4.57 -6.39 -0.77
N LYS A 79 -4.22 -7.63 -1.17
CA LYS A 79 -5.02 -8.50 -2.04
C LYS A 79 -5.88 -9.47 -1.24
N SER A 80 -5.68 -9.57 0.08
CA SER A 80 -6.54 -10.40 0.92
C SER A 80 -7.93 -9.82 1.00
N GLU A 81 -8.93 -10.63 0.66
CA GLU A 81 -10.36 -10.36 0.86
C GLU A 81 -10.81 -10.58 2.30
N LEU A 82 -9.89 -10.90 3.21
CA LEU A 82 -10.23 -11.22 4.59
C LEU A 82 -11.06 -10.08 5.19
N PRO A 83 -12.26 -10.38 5.73
CA PRO A 83 -13.08 -9.37 6.36
C PRO A 83 -12.27 -8.73 7.48
N LEU A 84 -12.31 -7.40 7.54
CA LEU A 84 -11.75 -6.65 8.66
C LEU A 84 -12.25 -7.31 9.96
N PRO A 85 -11.37 -7.64 10.92
CA PRO A 85 -11.82 -8.24 12.17
C PRO A 85 -12.90 -7.36 12.79
N PRO A 86 -13.94 -7.96 13.41
CA PRO A 86 -15.04 -7.21 14.00
C PRO A 86 -14.47 -6.16 14.96
N ASP A 87 -14.70 -4.89 14.64
CA ASP A 87 -14.10 -3.77 15.36
C ASP A 87 -14.47 -3.82 16.84
N SER A 88 -13.48 -3.58 17.69
CA SER A 88 -13.74 -3.28 19.10
C SER A 88 -14.63 -2.03 19.19
N LYS A 89 -15.48 -1.99 20.21
CA LYS A 89 -16.43 -0.91 20.52
C LYS A 89 -15.74 0.42 20.92
N LEU A 90 -14.74 0.86 20.16
CA LEU A 90 -14.16 2.19 20.30
C LEU A 90 -15.01 3.15 19.47
N GLU A 91 -15.35 4.29 20.06
CA GLU A 91 -16.04 5.39 19.40
C GLU A 91 -15.35 5.70 18.07
N ARG A 92 -16.00 5.33 16.96
CA ARG A 92 -15.47 5.59 15.63
C ARG A 92 -15.59 7.09 15.37
N ILE A 93 -14.46 7.79 15.36
CA ILE A 93 -14.38 9.16 14.84
C ILE A 93 -14.93 9.12 13.41
N PRO A 94 -16.02 9.85 13.10
CA PRO A 94 -16.58 9.87 11.75
C PRO A 94 -15.54 10.45 10.78
N LYS A 95 -15.37 9.76 9.65
CA LYS A 95 -14.43 10.16 8.60
C LYS A 95 -15.17 10.42 7.30
N ASP A 96 -14.81 11.50 6.63
CA ASP A 96 -15.25 11.79 5.27
C ASP A 96 -14.22 11.25 4.27
N ARG A 97 -14.70 10.89 3.08
CA ARG A 97 -13.85 10.40 1.98
C ARG A 97 -13.51 11.55 1.06
N PHE A 98 -12.21 11.83 0.93
CA PHE A 98 -11.69 12.86 0.06
C PHE A 98 -11.02 12.22 -1.15
N PRO A 99 -11.55 12.43 -2.37
CA PRO A 99 -10.97 11.86 -3.57
C PRO A 99 -9.69 12.62 -3.94
N VAL A 100 -8.60 11.88 -4.17
CA VAL A 100 -7.26 12.44 -4.43
C VAL A 100 -6.57 11.75 -5.60
N ILE A 101 -5.61 12.47 -6.18
CA ILE A 101 -4.58 11.96 -7.07
C ILE A 101 -3.24 12.11 -6.35
N LEU A 102 -2.48 11.02 -6.28
CA LEU A 102 -1.14 10.99 -5.71
C LEU A 102 -0.11 10.71 -6.79
N TYR A 103 1.04 11.36 -6.67
CA TYR A 103 2.17 11.22 -7.58
C TYR A 103 3.37 10.62 -6.82
N ILE A 104 3.74 9.39 -7.20
CA ILE A 104 4.77 8.57 -6.56
C ILE A 104 5.57 7.89 -7.67
N PRO A 105 6.51 8.59 -8.33
CA PRO A 105 7.17 8.05 -9.52
C PRO A 105 7.76 6.65 -9.31
N PRO A 106 7.60 5.75 -10.29
CA PRO A 106 7.03 6.00 -11.64
C PRO A 106 5.49 5.92 -11.72
N PHE A 107 4.77 6.01 -10.60
CA PHE A 107 3.32 5.80 -10.52
C PHE A 107 2.50 7.06 -10.28
N SER A 108 1.25 7.00 -10.72
CA SER A 108 0.17 7.85 -10.24
C SER A 108 -0.93 6.96 -9.67
N LEU A 109 -1.48 7.36 -8.51
CA LEU A 109 -2.54 6.63 -7.84
C LEU A 109 -3.76 7.56 -7.73
N THR A 110 -4.96 7.04 -7.99
CA THR A 110 -6.20 7.77 -7.74
C THR A 110 -7.04 6.99 -6.74
N GLY A 111 -7.56 7.61 -5.70
CA GLY A 111 -8.36 6.93 -4.68
C GLY A 111 -8.97 7.89 -3.67
N ASN A 112 -9.37 7.37 -2.52
CA ASN A 112 -9.96 8.15 -1.43
C ASN A 112 -9.13 8.06 -0.16
N VAL A 113 -8.80 9.22 0.42
CA VAL A 113 -8.25 9.30 1.78
C VAL A 113 -9.40 9.53 2.76
N SER A 114 -9.35 8.88 3.92
CA SER A 114 -10.34 9.05 4.98
C SER A 114 -9.84 10.04 6.02
N LEU A 115 -10.51 11.19 6.13
CA LEU A 115 -10.14 12.27 7.05
C LEU A 115 -11.20 12.46 8.11
N PRO A 116 -10.84 12.83 9.36
CA PRO A 116 -11.82 13.31 10.32
C PRO A 116 -12.65 14.46 9.73
N ARG A 117 -13.92 14.55 10.11
CA ARG A 117 -14.78 15.66 9.69
C ARG A 117 -14.11 17.01 9.98
N ASN A 118 -14.21 17.94 9.03
CA ASN A 118 -13.60 19.28 9.06
C ASN A 118 -12.07 19.33 8.95
N ALA A 119 -11.39 18.20 8.72
CA ALA A 119 -9.96 18.21 8.41
C ALA A 119 -9.74 18.48 6.92
N ASP A 120 -8.84 19.41 6.62
CA ASP A 120 -8.30 19.63 5.28
C ASP A 120 -7.32 18.50 4.90
N TRP A 121 -7.30 18.11 3.62
CA TRP A 121 -6.35 17.14 3.08
C TRP A 121 -4.90 17.61 3.24
N ILE A 122 -4.68 18.93 3.31
CA ILE A 122 -3.38 19.53 3.61
C ILE A 122 -2.88 19.06 4.99
N HIS A 123 -3.78 18.82 5.96
CA HIS A 123 -3.38 18.36 7.29
C HIS A 123 -2.73 16.98 7.28
N LEU A 124 -3.06 16.11 6.31
CA LEU A 124 -2.40 14.80 6.16
C LEU A 124 -0.88 14.94 6.06
N ALA A 125 -0.42 15.96 5.35
CA ALA A 125 1.00 16.22 5.14
C ALA A 125 1.71 16.66 6.42
N SER A 126 0.98 17.30 7.32
CA SER A 126 1.51 17.81 8.58
C SER A 126 1.39 16.84 9.76
N SER A 127 0.48 15.87 9.71
CA SER A 127 0.10 15.05 10.88
C SER A 127 0.54 13.59 10.80
N SER A 128 1.17 13.16 9.72
CA SER A 128 1.54 11.75 9.52
C SER A 128 2.83 11.39 10.25
N ASN A 129 2.72 10.92 11.50
CA ASN A 129 3.81 10.23 12.19
C ASN A 129 4.09 8.82 11.60
N GLN A 130 3.21 8.33 10.72
CA GLN A 130 3.33 7.02 10.08
C GLN A 130 4.11 7.11 8.77
N SER A 131 4.93 6.11 8.48
CA SER A 131 5.64 6.01 7.21
C SER A 131 4.71 5.62 6.06
N PHE A 132 3.68 4.82 6.33
CA PHE A 132 2.68 4.38 5.37
C PHE A 132 1.28 4.78 5.81
N PHE A 133 0.52 5.39 4.91
CA PHE A 133 -0.87 5.79 5.15
C PHE A 133 -1.85 5.07 4.22
N PRO A 134 -3.09 4.79 4.67
CA PRO A 134 -4.06 4.04 3.90
C PRO A 134 -4.85 4.89 2.90
N ILE A 135 -5.09 4.34 1.72
CA ILE A 135 -5.97 4.87 0.67
C ILE A 135 -6.91 3.78 0.20
N THR A 136 -8.15 4.15 -0.11
CA THR A 136 -9.20 3.21 -0.50
C THR A 136 -9.70 3.44 -1.92
N SER A 137 -10.27 2.42 -2.53
CA SER A 137 -10.82 2.46 -3.90
C SER A 137 -9.78 2.94 -4.93
N VAL A 138 -8.58 2.36 -4.87
CA VAL A 138 -7.41 2.87 -5.56
C VAL A 138 -7.29 2.27 -6.96
N SER A 139 -6.97 3.13 -7.93
CA SER A 139 -6.43 2.72 -9.22
C SER A 139 -4.98 3.16 -9.33
N VAL A 140 -4.11 2.29 -9.83
CA VAL A 140 -2.67 2.54 -9.98
C VAL A 140 -2.30 2.56 -11.46
N TRP A 141 -1.57 3.58 -11.87
CA TRP A 141 -1.06 3.77 -13.22
C TRP A 141 0.46 3.88 -13.20
N HIS A 142 1.13 3.19 -14.12
CA HIS A 142 2.53 3.44 -14.40
C HIS A 142 2.65 4.57 -15.44
N ILE A 143 3.26 5.69 -15.05
CA ILE A 143 3.24 6.95 -15.81
C ILE A 143 3.91 6.77 -17.18
N LYS A 144 5.09 6.14 -17.23
CA LYS A 144 5.85 5.97 -18.47
C LYS A 144 5.20 4.99 -19.44
N LEU A 145 4.74 3.85 -18.90
CA LEU A 145 4.12 2.78 -19.69
C LEU A 145 2.69 3.13 -20.11
N ARG A 146 2.06 4.13 -19.47
CA ARG A 146 0.65 4.50 -19.64
C ARG A 146 -0.30 3.32 -19.44
N THR A 147 0.10 2.39 -18.57
CA THR A 147 -0.65 1.15 -18.29
C THR A 147 -1.23 1.21 -16.89
N LYS A 148 -2.50 0.79 -16.78
CA LYS A 148 -3.17 0.61 -15.51
C LYS A 148 -2.75 -0.73 -14.90
N LEU A 149 -2.13 -0.69 -13.73
CA LEU A 149 -1.61 -1.88 -13.05
C LEU A 149 -2.59 -2.45 -12.03
N GLU A 150 -3.40 -1.58 -11.42
CA GLU A 150 -4.41 -1.95 -10.43
C GLU A 150 -5.71 -1.20 -10.72
N THR A 151 -6.82 -1.91 -10.59
CA THR A 151 -8.17 -1.34 -10.72
C THR A 151 -8.98 -1.61 -9.48
N ASN A 152 -9.47 -0.53 -8.84
CA ASN A 152 -10.36 -0.59 -7.69
C ASN A 152 -9.82 -1.44 -6.52
N ALA A 153 -8.51 -1.34 -6.26
CA ALA A 153 -7.92 -1.93 -5.07
C ALA A 153 -8.59 -1.37 -3.81
N ASN A 154 -9.08 -2.26 -2.94
CA ASN A 154 -9.84 -1.87 -1.75
C ASN A 154 -9.02 -1.01 -0.78
N LEU A 155 -7.76 -1.41 -0.57
CA LEU A 155 -6.83 -0.75 0.34
C LEU A 155 -5.41 -0.78 -0.24
N VAL A 156 -4.80 0.39 -0.31
CA VAL A 156 -3.38 0.58 -0.63
C VAL A 156 -2.73 1.36 0.49
N LEU A 157 -1.60 0.85 0.99
CA LEU A 157 -0.75 1.53 1.97
C LEU A 157 0.36 2.24 1.21
N VAL A 158 0.36 3.56 1.28
CA VAL A 158 1.26 4.42 0.51
C VAL A 158 2.37 4.96 1.41
N ASN A 159 3.62 4.84 0.97
CA ASN A 159 4.77 5.38 1.70
C ASN A 159 4.85 6.90 1.51
N TRP A 160 4.71 7.65 2.60
CA TRP A 160 4.74 9.11 2.59
C TRP A 160 6.06 9.66 2.04
N LYS A 161 7.18 8.97 2.27
CA LYS A 161 8.52 9.44 1.84
C LYS A 161 8.70 9.50 0.32
N TRP A 162 7.89 8.74 -0.41
CA TRP A 162 7.94 8.68 -1.87
C TRP A 162 6.86 9.53 -2.54
N LEU A 163 5.97 10.14 -1.75
CA LEU A 163 4.95 11.05 -2.27
C LEU A 163 5.58 12.38 -2.67
N ILE A 164 5.52 12.71 -3.96
CA ILE A 164 6.04 13.98 -4.48
C ILE A 164 4.96 15.06 -4.48
N ALA A 165 3.72 14.66 -4.81
CA ALA A 165 2.60 15.58 -4.84
C ALA A 165 1.28 14.84 -4.59
N MET A 166 0.32 15.58 -4.06
CA MET A 166 -1.07 15.16 -3.86
C MET A 166 -1.97 16.32 -4.28
N GLU A 167 -3.02 16.01 -5.03
CA GLU A 167 -4.06 16.98 -5.40
C GLU A 167 -5.47 16.41 -5.21
N PRO A 168 -6.46 17.25 -4.94
CA PRO A 168 -7.86 16.81 -4.93
C PRO A 168 -8.31 16.43 -6.33
N LYS A 169 -9.03 15.31 -6.44
CA LYS A 169 -9.65 14.89 -7.70
C LYS A 169 -10.98 15.63 -7.88
N ARG A 170 -11.07 16.41 -8.96
CA ARG A 170 -12.28 17.15 -9.34
C ARG A 170 -13.36 16.24 -9.91
#